data_AF-A0A428WGS3-F1
#
_entry.id   AF-A0A428WGS3-F1
#
_cell.length_a   1.000
_cell.length_b   1.000
_cell.length_c   1.000
_cell.angle_alpha   90.00
_cell.angle_beta   90.00
_cell.angle_gamma   90.00
#
_symmetry.space_group_name_H-M   'P 1'
#
loop_
_entity.id
_entity.type
_entity.pdbx_description
1 polymer ?
#
loop_
_entity_poly.entity_id
_entity_poly.type
_entity_poly.pdbx_seq_one_letter_code
_entity_poly.pdbx_strand_id
1 'polypeptide(L)'
;MYWRPAFEVDLGRVLGPLKRGRGSLNILTDERGITWLASNTPDGPGTLALRRLPDGRVEAAAWGEGKDRLLTGVPALLGANDDDSEFVAHHDVVARARRANPGLRLGATGVVWDWLVLAVLEQKVAGKEAIRSWAELCRRFGSRPPGPAPERLRVPPTPAALRSLPDWHWHRAGVDIKRRTALLNAARVAPHLERAVELGGLAGRHWLRQVPGIGVWTAAEIAQRAWGDPDAVSFGDYNIPSMVGNALLGTKLDDAGMAELLVPYAPQRQRAVRYLEAAGHTRPRFGPRIELRDYRAM
;
A
#
# COMPACT_ATOMS: atom_id res chain seq x y z
N MET A 1 -7.00 -0.96 -23.50
CA MET A 1 -5.57 -1.32 -23.69
C MET A 1 -5.41 -2.81 -23.46
N TYR A 2 -4.56 -3.47 -24.25
CA TYR A 2 -4.10 -4.82 -23.94
C TYR A 2 -2.59 -4.76 -23.71
N TRP A 3 -2.13 -5.32 -22.60
CA TRP A 3 -0.71 -5.44 -22.28
C TRP A 3 -0.34 -6.91 -22.15
N ARG A 4 0.77 -7.33 -22.75
CA ARG A 4 1.32 -8.68 -22.59
C ARG A 4 2.54 -8.57 -21.65
N PRO A 5 2.46 -9.08 -20.41
CA PRO A 5 3.60 -9.10 -19.52
C PRO A 5 4.68 -10.07 -20.03
N ALA A 6 5.95 -9.79 -19.74
CA ALA A 6 7.07 -10.68 -20.05
C ALA A 6 7.23 -11.86 -19.06
N PHE A 7 6.32 -11.95 -18.09
CA PHE A 7 6.32 -12.93 -17.01
C PHE A 7 4.87 -13.31 -16.66
N GLU A 8 4.68 -14.36 -15.87
CA GLU A 8 3.35 -14.69 -15.38
C GLU A 8 2.88 -13.69 -14.31
N VAL A 9 1.81 -12.96 -14.59
CA VAL A 9 1.18 -12.04 -13.63
C VAL A 9 0.03 -12.73 -12.90
N ASP A 10 0.13 -12.80 -11.58
CA ASP A 10 -1.00 -13.07 -10.69
C ASP A 10 -1.50 -11.74 -10.11
N LEU A 11 -2.65 -11.25 -10.62
CA LEU A 11 -3.24 -9.98 -10.17
C LEU A 11 -3.57 -9.97 -8.68
N GLY A 12 -3.96 -11.12 -8.12
CA GLY A 12 -4.29 -11.25 -6.69
C GLY A 12 -3.05 -11.06 -5.81
N ARG A 13 -1.93 -11.66 -6.21
CA ARG A 13 -0.65 -11.55 -5.48
C ARG A 13 -0.03 -10.16 -5.63
N VAL A 14 0.01 -9.61 -6.85
CA VAL A 14 0.67 -8.32 -7.14
C VAL A 14 -0.13 -7.15 -6.55
N LEU A 15 -1.46 -7.16 -6.67
CA LEU A 15 -2.31 -6.09 -6.15
C LEU A 15 -2.76 -6.31 -4.70
N GLY A 16 -2.45 -7.46 -4.10
CA GLY A 16 -2.77 -7.80 -2.72
C GLY A 16 -2.33 -6.74 -1.70
N PRO A 17 -1.09 -6.22 -1.75
CA PRO A 17 -0.60 -5.18 -0.83
C PRO A 17 -1.36 -3.85 -0.86
N LEU A 18 -2.10 -3.60 -1.95
CA LEU A 18 -2.95 -2.42 -2.12
C LEU A 18 -4.31 -2.61 -1.42
N LYS A 19 -4.71 -3.85 -1.15
CA LYS A 19 -5.99 -4.20 -0.53
C LYS A 19 -5.87 -4.21 1.00
N ARG A 20 -6.98 -3.94 1.67
CA ARG A 20 -7.21 -3.97 3.13
C ARG A 20 -8.46 -4.80 3.43
N GLY A 21 -8.55 -5.94 2.75
CA GLY A 21 -9.71 -6.82 2.78
C GLY A 21 -10.99 -6.13 2.31
N ARG A 22 -12.14 -6.54 2.88
CA ARG A 22 -13.47 -6.04 2.48
C ARG A 22 -13.68 -4.54 2.71
N GLY A 23 -12.85 -3.91 3.55
CA GLY A 23 -12.92 -2.49 3.85
C GLY A 23 -12.17 -1.57 2.87
N SER A 24 -11.42 -2.13 1.92
CA SER A 24 -10.91 -1.34 0.79
C SER A 24 -12.07 -0.79 -0.03
N LEU A 25 -12.04 0.52 -0.26
CA LEU A 25 -12.99 1.23 -1.11
C LEU A 25 -12.35 1.77 -2.38
N ASN A 26 -11.02 1.96 -2.42
CA ASN A 26 -10.31 2.41 -3.61
C ASN A 26 -9.80 1.26 -4.48
N ILE A 27 -9.82 0.02 -4.00
CA ILE A 27 -9.47 -1.16 -4.79
C ILE A 27 -10.34 -2.36 -4.39
N LEU A 28 -10.91 -3.08 -5.36
CA LEU A 28 -11.64 -4.32 -5.13
C LEU A 28 -11.67 -5.19 -6.37
N THR A 29 -11.94 -6.49 -6.19
CA THR A 29 -12.20 -7.41 -7.31
C THR A 29 -13.67 -7.79 -7.27
N ASP A 30 -14.37 -7.66 -8.40
CA ASP A 30 -15.77 -8.03 -8.53
C ASP A 30 -15.96 -9.53 -8.80
N GLU A 31 -17.22 -9.97 -8.85
CA GLU A 31 -17.60 -11.37 -9.07
C GLU A 31 -17.21 -11.89 -10.47
N ARG A 32 -16.95 -10.98 -11.42
CA ARG A 32 -16.51 -11.29 -12.78
C ARG A 32 -14.98 -11.40 -12.87
N GLY A 33 -14.28 -11.25 -11.75
CA GLY A 33 -12.82 -11.30 -11.69
C GLY A 33 -12.13 -10.02 -12.18
N ILE A 34 -12.87 -8.91 -12.37
CA ILE A 34 -12.28 -7.63 -12.75
C ILE A 34 -11.80 -6.93 -11.48
N THR A 35 -10.52 -6.56 -11.47
CA THR A 35 -9.97 -5.75 -10.38
C THR A 35 -10.08 -4.27 -10.74
N TRP A 36 -10.78 -3.54 -9.89
CA TRP A 36 -11.05 -2.11 -10.01
C TRP A 36 -10.16 -1.33 -9.05
N LEU A 37 -9.54 -0.25 -9.52
CA LEU A 37 -8.76 0.70 -8.75
C LEU A 37 -9.26 2.12 -9.04
N ALA A 38 -9.48 2.93 -8.01
CA ALA A 38 -9.85 4.34 -8.11
C ALA A 38 -8.80 5.18 -7.39
N SER A 39 -8.34 6.27 -8.00
CA SER A 39 -7.20 7.04 -7.48
C SER A 39 -7.29 8.53 -7.78
N ASN A 40 -6.74 9.35 -6.87
CA ASN A 40 -6.47 10.78 -7.11
C ASN A 40 -5.14 10.90 -7.87
N THR A 41 -5.19 10.85 -9.20
CA THR A 41 -3.98 11.05 -10.00
C THR A 41 -3.63 12.54 -10.07
N PRO A 42 -2.38 12.91 -10.40
CA PRO A 42 -2.00 14.30 -10.64
C PRO A 42 -2.84 15.02 -11.70
N ASP A 43 -3.38 14.27 -12.68
CA ASP A 43 -4.22 14.81 -13.75
C ASP A 43 -5.71 14.88 -13.37
N GLY A 44 -6.07 14.44 -12.15
CA GLY A 44 -7.44 14.35 -11.66
C GLY A 44 -7.85 12.91 -11.29
N PRO A 45 -9.07 12.72 -10.76
CA PRO A 45 -9.56 11.41 -10.37
C PRO A 45 -9.66 10.46 -11.58
N GLY A 46 -9.33 9.19 -11.36
CA GLY A 46 -9.43 8.17 -12.39
C GLY A 46 -9.84 6.81 -11.83
N THR A 47 -10.39 6.00 -12.73
CA THR A 47 -10.78 4.60 -12.47
C THR A 47 -10.06 3.70 -13.45
N LEU A 48 -9.54 2.57 -12.98
CA LEU A 48 -8.89 1.54 -13.76
C LEU A 48 -9.57 0.19 -13.50
N ALA A 49 -9.94 -0.51 -14.56
CA ALA A 49 -10.41 -1.90 -14.55
C ALA A 49 -9.37 -2.80 -15.19
N LEU A 50 -9.00 -3.88 -14.50
CA LEU A 50 -8.01 -4.86 -14.94
C LEU A 50 -8.59 -6.26 -14.96
N ARG A 51 -8.35 -7.00 -16.04
CA ARG A 51 -8.70 -8.41 -16.16
C ARG A 51 -7.56 -9.17 -16.84
N ARG A 52 -7.10 -10.26 -16.21
CA ARG A 52 -6.19 -11.21 -16.87
C ARG A 52 -7.00 -12.10 -17.80
N LEU A 53 -6.59 -12.19 -19.05
CA LEU A 53 -7.17 -13.07 -20.06
C LEU A 53 -6.54 -14.46 -20.01
N PRO A 54 -7.22 -15.50 -20.53
CA PRO A 54 -6.67 -16.86 -20.58
C PRO A 54 -5.34 -16.98 -21.35
N ASP A 55 -5.09 -16.09 -22.32
CA ASP A 55 -3.87 -16.05 -23.13
C ASP A 55 -2.70 -15.29 -22.48
N GLY A 56 -2.83 -14.98 -21.19
CA GLY A 56 -1.83 -14.28 -20.37
C GLY A 56 -1.80 -12.76 -20.55
N ARG A 57 -2.54 -12.17 -21.50
CA ARG A 57 -2.64 -10.71 -21.62
C ARG A 57 -3.45 -10.13 -20.46
N VAL A 58 -3.17 -8.88 -20.13
CA VAL A 58 -3.99 -8.06 -19.24
C VAL A 58 -4.78 -7.08 -20.09
N GLU A 59 -6.09 -7.16 -19.98
CA GLU A 59 -7.01 -6.15 -20.49
C GLU A 59 -7.16 -5.04 -19.44
N ALA A 60 -6.99 -3.80 -19.89
CA ALA A 60 -7.12 -2.62 -19.06
C ALA A 60 -8.05 -1.59 -19.72
N ALA A 61 -8.98 -1.06 -18.94
CA ALA A 61 -9.83 0.06 -19.31
C ALA A 61 -9.79 1.12 -18.21
N ALA A 62 -9.81 2.40 -18.59
CA ALA A 62 -9.78 3.48 -17.62
C ALA A 62 -10.71 4.63 -18.01
N TRP A 63 -11.13 5.40 -17.01
CA TRP A 63 -12.06 6.52 -17.13
C TRP A 63 -11.66 7.68 -16.23
N GLY A 64 -12.20 8.87 -16.52
CA GLY A 64 -11.89 10.10 -15.80
C GLY A 64 -10.73 10.86 -16.41
N GLU A 65 -10.33 11.94 -15.74
CA GLU A 65 -9.24 12.82 -16.16
C GLU A 65 -7.89 12.09 -16.09
N GLY A 66 -7.70 11.25 -15.08
CA GLY A 66 -6.50 10.43 -14.90
C GLY A 66 -6.41 9.17 -15.77
N LYS A 67 -7.31 8.96 -16.74
CA LYS A 67 -7.42 7.68 -17.48
C LYS A 67 -6.14 7.30 -18.23
N ASP A 68 -5.49 8.27 -18.88
CA ASP A 68 -4.36 8.00 -19.75
C ASP A 68 -3.13 7.62 -18.92
N ARG A 69 -2.89 8.35 -17.82
CA ARG A 69 -1.88 7.99 -16.83
C ARG A 69 -2.10 6.59 -16.26
N LEU A 70 -3.33 6.26 -15.84
CA LEU A 70 -3.66 4.95 -15.29
C LEU A 70 -3.39 3.83 -16.30
N LEU A 71 -3.75 4.02 -17.59
CA LEU A 71 -3.48 3.04 -18.64
C LEU A 71 -1.98 2.89 -18.89
N THR A 72 -1.25 4.00 -19.04
CA THR A 72 0.21 3.95 -19.25
C THR A 72 0.95 3.37 -18.05
N GLY A 73 0.40 3.50 -16.85
CA GLY A 73 0.96 2.98 -15.61
C GLY A 73 0.71 1.50 -15.37
N VAL A 74 -0.13 0.82 -16.16
CA VAL A 74 -0.47 -0.60 -15.96
C VAL A 74 0.76 -1.52 -15.86
N PRO A 75 1.77 -1.42 -16.75
CA PRO A 75 2.97 -2.24 -16.61
C PRO A 75 3.67 -2.04 -15.26
N ALA A 76 3.87 -0.79 -14.82
CA ALA A 76 4.52 -0.49 -13.54
C ALA A 76 3.68 -0.96 -12.34
N LEU A 77 2.36 -0.76 -12.37
CA LEU A 77 1.41 -1.24 -11.36
C LEU A 77 1.48 -2.76 -11.20
N LEU A 78 1.73 -3.47 -12.29
CA LEU A 78 1.85 -4.92 -12.33
C LEU A 78 3.30 -5.42 -12.24
N GLY A 79 4.23 -4.54 -11.90
CA GLY A 79 5.61 -4.89 -11.57
C GLY A 79 6.52 -5.14 -12.77
N ALA A 80 6.23 -4.55 -13.93
CA ALA A 80 7.11 -4.64 -15.10
C ALA A 80 8.49 -4.01 -14.89
N ASN A 81 8.58 -3.03 -13.98
CA ASN A 81 9.82 -2.34 -13.63
C ASN A 81 10.52 -2.99 -12.41
N ASP A 82 9.98 -4.10 -11.90
CA ASP A 82 10.51 -4.78 -10.74
C ASP A 82 11.59 -5.79 -11.17
N ASP A 83 12.85 -5.38 -11.04
CA ASP A 83 14.01 -6.23 -11.30
C ASP A 83 14.42 -7.00 -10.03
N ASP A 84 14.31 -8.33 -10.07
CA ASP A 84 14.75 -9.23 -9.01
C ASP A 84 15.94 -10.12 -9.40
N SER A 85 16.61 -9.81 -10.51
CA SER A 85 17.73 -10.61 -11.04
C SER A 85 18.91 -10.70 -10.06
N GLU A 86 19.22 -9.60 -9.38
CA GLU A 86 20.28 -9.52 -8.36
C GLU A 86 19.85 -10.02 -6.97
N PHE A 87 18.60 -10.45 -6.80
CA PHE A 87 18.12 -10.90 -5.48
C PHE A 87 18.77 -12.23 -5.09
N VAL A 88 19.50 -12.24 -3.98
CA VAL A 88 20.08 -13.46 -3.38
C VAL A 88 19.26 -13.86 -2.16
N ALA A 89 18.78 -15.11 -2.15
CA ALA A 89 18.09 -15.67 -0.99
C ALA A 89 19.13 -16.18 0.02
N HIS A 90 19.39 -15.40 1.06
CA HIS A 90 20.37 -15.75 2.11
C HIS A 90 19.88 -16.79 3.12
N HIS A 91 18.58 -17.10 3.11
CA HIS A 91 17.96 -18.07 4.02
C HIS A 91 17.10 -19.05 3.22
N ASP A 92 17.17 -20.34 3.56
CA ASP A 92 16.43 -21.42 2.88
C ASP A 92 14.91 -21.18 2.82
N VAL A 93 14.34 -20.59 3.88
CA VAL A 93 12.91 -20.25 3.95
C VAL A 93 12.56 -19.24 2.86
N VAL A 94 13.39 -18.23 2.65
CA VAL A 94 13.21 -17.23 1.58
C VAL A 94 13.44 -17.86 0.21
N ALA A 95 14.43 -18.74 0.07
CA ALA A 95 14.68 -19.47 -1.18
C ALA A 95 13.50 -20.38 -1.58
N ARG A 96 12.87 -21.05 -0.61
CA ARG A 96 11.63 -21.82 -0.82
C ARG A 96 10.46 -20.91 -1.19
N ALA A 97 10.28 -19.81 -0.45
CA ALA A 97 9.22 -18.85 -0.72
C ALA A 97 9.32 -18.22 -2.11
N ARG A 98 10.52 -17.87 -2.56
CA ARG A 98 10.80 -17.38 -3.93
C ARG A 98 10.40 -18.41 -4.98
N ARG A 99 10.84 -19.67 -4.82
CA ARG A 99 10.48 -20.76 -5.75
C ARG A 99 8.99 -21.03 -5.82
N ALA A 100 8.27 -20.91 -4.71
CA ALA A 100 6.81 -21.08 -4.65
C ALA A 100 6.02 -19.89 -5.25
N ASN A 101 6.68 -18.74 -5.45
CA ASN A 101 6.07 -17.50 -5.92
C ASN A 101 6.85 -16.88 -7.10
N PRO A 102 7.02 -17.59 -8.24
CA PRO A 102 7.84 -17.12 -9.36
C PRO A 102 7.29 -15.84 -10.04
N GLY A 103 5.98 -15.57 -9.91
CA GLY A 103 5.33 -14.36 -10.43
C GLY A 103 5.17 -13.23 -9.41
N LEU A 104 5.81 -13.31 -8.23
CA LEU A 104 5.74 -12.22 -7.26
C LEU A 104 6.53 -11.02 -7.79
N ARG A 105 5.83 -9.89 -7.90
CA ARG A 105 6.40 -8.60 -8.27
C ARG A 105 5.99 -7.52 -7.29
N LEU A 106 6.84 -6.52 -7.14
CA LEU A 106 6.56 -5.29 -6.42
C LEU A 106 5.99 -4.26 -7.41
N GLY A 107 4.69 -4.02 -7.32
CA GLY A 107 3.99 -3.07 -8.18
C GLY A 107 4.12 -1.62 -7.70
N ALA A 108 4.05 -0.69 -8.65
CA ALA A 108 4.11 0.74 -8.39
C ALA A 108 2.85 1.44 -8.91
N THR A 109 2.10 2.09 -8.03
CA THR A 109 0.89 2.85 -8.39
C THR A 109 1.20 4.23 -8.98
N GLY A 110 2.40 4.77 -8.72
CA GLY A 110 2.82 6.10 -9.15
C GLY A 110 2.09 7.25 -8.46
N VAL A 111 1.35 6.98 -7.37
CA VAL A 111 0.59 7.99 -6.62
C VAL A 111 1.01 7.93 -5.17
N VAL A 112 1.33 9.06 -4.56
CA VAL A 112 1.70 9.16 -3.15
C VAL A 112 0.47 9.40 -2.28
N TRP A 113 -0.37 10.35 -2.67
CA TRP A 113 -1.42 10.89 -1.81
C TRP A 113 -2.36 9.81 -1.24
N ASP A 114 -2.90 8.94 -2.09
CA ASP A 114 -3.89 7.94 -1.67
C ASP A 114 -3.32 6.96 -0.63
N TRP A 115 -2.07 6.52 -0.83
CA TRP A 115 -1.40 5.60 0.09
C TRP A 115 -0.86 6.31 1.33
N LEU A 116 -0.53 7.60 1.23
CA LEU A 116 -0.19 8.43 2.39
C LEU A 116 -1.38 8.53 3.33
N VAL A 117 -2.58 8.83 2.81
CA VAL A 117 -3.78 8.93 3.65
C VAL A 117 -4.03 7.60 4.36
N LEU A 118 -3.95 6.48 3.64
CA LEU A 118 -4.13 5.16 4.21
C LEU A 118 -3.06 4.84 5.28
N ALA A 119 -1.78 5.05 4.97
CA ALA A 119 -0.66 4.78 5.88
C ALA A 119 -0.77 5.62 7.16
N VAL A 120 -1.14 6.90 7.08
CA VAL A 120 -1.32 7.73 8.28
C VAL A 120 -2.48 7.22 9.15
N LEU A 121 -3.58 6.76 8.55
CA LEU A 121 -4.71 6.19 9.32
C LEU A 121 -4.34 4.90 10.05
N GLU A 122 -3.36 4.15 9.55
CA GLU A 122 -2.86 2.89 10.12
C GLU A 122 -1.85 3.07 11.27
N GLN A 123 -1.37 4.30 11.51
CA GLN A 123 -0.38 4.56 12.55
C GLN A 123 -0.90 4.21 13.95
N LYS A 124 -0.19 3.28 14.62
CA LYS A 124 -0.35 2.95 16.05
C LYS A 124 -1.77 2.57 16.49
N VAL A 125 -2.57 2.03 15.57
CA VAL A 125 -3.93 1.54 15.85
C VAL A 125 -4.15 0.13 15.33
N ALA A 126 -5.21 -0.53 15.80
CA ALA A 126 -5.58 -1.82 15.25
C ALA A 126 -6.02 -1.66 13.78
N GLY A 127 -5.60 -2.58 12.90
CA GLY A 127 -5.92 -2.50 11.46
C GLY A 127 -7.42 -2.38 11.17
N LYS A 128 -8.29 -3.03 11.98
CA LYS A 128 -9.75 -2.87 11.84
C LYS A 128 -10.23 -1.44 12.06
N GLU A 129 -9.62 -0.73 13.01
CA GLU A 129 -9.94 0.67 13.31
C GLU A 129 -9.49 1.60 12.17
N ALA A 130 -8.27 1.41 11.67
CA ALA A 130 -7.75 2.14 10.53
C ALA A 130 -8.62 1.94 9.28
N ILE A 131 -8.99 0.69 8.98
CA ILE A 131 -9.85 0.34 7.84
C ILE A 131 -11.24 0.96 7.98
N ARG A 132 -11.82 0.97 9.19
CA ARG A 132 -13.09 1.65 9.45
C ARG A 132 -12.97 3.15 9.19
N SER A 133 -11.90 3.78 9.68
CA SER A 133 -11.64 5.22 9.52
C SER A 133 -11.46 5.58 8.04
N TRP A 134 -10.66 4.78 7.32
CA TRP A 134 -10.48 4.88 5.86
C TRP A 134 -11.81 4.80 5.12
N ALA A 135 -12.62 3.78 5.45
CA ALA A 135 -13.89 3.57 4.79
C ALA A 135 -14.90 4.70 5.10
N GLU A 136 -14.89 5.26 6.32
CA GLU A 136 -15.73 6.40 6.67
C GLU A 136 -15.33 7.65 5.87
N LEU A 137 -14.04 7.97 5.83
CA LEU A 137 -13.53 9.13 5.10
C LEU A 137 -13.79 9.00 3.60
N CYS A 138 -13.50 7.85 2.99
CA CYS A 138 -13.75 7.62 1.57
C CYS A 138 -15.24 7.67 1.21
N ARG A 139 -16.15 7.17 2.06
CA ARG A 139 -17.59 7.22 1.77
C ARG A 139 -18.17 8.64 1.84
N ARG A 140 -17.73 9.43 2.81
CA ARG A 140 -18.30 10.77 3.06
C ARG A 140 -17.59 11.89 2.31
N PHE A 141 -16.28 11.77 2.15
CA PHE A 141 -15.42 12.86 1.66
C PHE A 141 -14.55 12.44 0.46
N GLY A 142 -14.60 11.17 0.09
CA GLY A 142 -14.17 10.73 -1.23
C GLY A 142 -15.23 11.04 -2.28
N SER A 143 -14.89 10.85 -3.54
CA SER A 143 -15.81 11.05 -4.66
C SER A 143 -16.22 9.72 -5.30
N ARG A 144 -17.29 9.78 -6.10
CA ARG A 144 -17.65 8.63 -6.96
C ARG A 144 -16.57 8.50 -8.05
N PRO A 145 -16.08 7.28 -8.30
CA PRO A 145 -15.12 7.03 -9.36
C PRO A 145 -15.72 7.36 -10.73
N PRO A 146 -14.96 7.98 -11.64
CA PRO A 146 -15.40 8.21 -13.01
C PRO A 146 -15.69 6.90 -13.77
N GLY A 147 -16.62 6.96 -14.72
CA GLY A 147 -16.96 5.83 -15.60
C GLY A 147 -17.85 4.77 -14.95
N PRO A 148 -18.13 3.65 -15.65
CA PRO A 148 -18.75 2.49 -15.04
C PRO A 148 -17.81 1.96 -13.96
N ALA A 149 -18.31 1.83 -12.75
CA ALA A 149 -17.54 1.33 -11.62
C ALA A 149 -18.48 0.65 -10.61
N PRO A 150 -17.97 -0.34 -9.85
CA PRO A 150 -18.74 -0.94 -8.77
C PRO A 150 -19.26 0.13 -7.79
N GLU A 151 -20.52 -0.01 -7.35
CA GLU A 151 -21.19 0.99 -6.51
C GLU A 151 -20.42 1.31 -5.21
N ARG A 152 -19.67 0.33 -4.68
CA ARG A 152 -18.87 0.51 -3.46
C ARG A 152 -17.53 1.20 -3.68
N LEU A 153 -17.03 1.26 -4.92
CA LEU A 153 -15.73 1.84 -5.24
C LEU A 153 -15.77 3.35 -5.01
N ARG A 154 -14.72 3.92 -4.42
CA ARG A 154 -14.59 5.35 -4.12
C ARG A 154 -13.19 5.80 -4.48
N VAL A 155 -13.08 6.99 -5.05
CA VAL A 155 -11.80 7.72 -5.07
C VAL A 155 -11.58 8.25 -3.65
N PRO A 156 -10.38 8.10 -3.06
CA PRO A 156 -10.09 8.64 -1.73
C PRO A 156 -10.32 10.16 -1.64
N PRO A 157 -10.48 10.74 -0.45
CA PRO A 157 -10.61 12.20 -0.30
C PRO A 157 -9.37 12.92 -0.87
N THR A 158 -9.58 14.01 -1.59
CA THR A 158 -8.50 14.88 -2.08
C THR A 158 -7.83 15.64 -0.92
N PRO A 159 -6.62 16.21 -1.12
CA PRO A 159 -6.00 17.09 -0.12
C PRO A 159 -6.91 18.25 0.29
N ALA A 160 -7.60 18.85 -0.67
CA ALA A 160 -8.55 19.93 -0.43
C ALA A 160 -9.75 19.47 0.41
N ALA A 161 -10.31 18.31 0.09
CA ALA A 161 -11.45 17.75 0.81
C ALA A 161 -11.12 17.47 2.28
N LEU A 162 -9.95 16.89 2.57
CA LEU A 162 -9.52 16.67 3.97
C LEU A 162 -9.31 17.98 4.72
N ARG A 163 -8.73 19.00 4.07
CA ARG A 163 -8.51 20.31 4.67
C ARG A 163 -9.82 21.05 4.99
N SER A 164 -10.89 20.80 4.25
CA SER A 164 -12.19 21.41 4.50
C SER A 164 -13.00 20.75 5.62
N LEU A 165 -12.51 19.64 6.20
CA LEU A 165 -13.27 18.92 7.23
C LEU A 165 -13.28 19.67 8.56
N PRO A 166 -14.46 20.08 9.08
CA PRO A 166 -14.60 20.48 10.47
C PRO A 166 -14.25 19.34 11.44
N ASP A 167 -13.84 19.70 12.65
CA ASP A 167 -13.35 18.82 13.71
C ASP A 167 -14.23 17.60 13.96
N TRP A 168 -15.55 17.80 14.08
CA TRP A 168 -16.51 16.74 14.39
C TRP A 168 -16.54 15.60 13.36
N HIS A 169 -16.17 15.87 12.10
CA HIS A 169 -16.05 14.83 11.08
C HIS A 169 -14.86 13.91 11.34
N TRP A 170 -13.76 14.43 11.86
CA TRP A 170 -12.59 13.63 12.26
C TRP A 170 -12.91 12.72 13.45
N HIS A 171 -13.61 13.26 14.47
CA HIS A 171 -14.10 12.47 15.61
C HIS A 171 -15.02 11.34 15.15
N ARG A 172 -15.97 11.62 14.25
CA ARG A 172 -16.89 10.60 13.70
C ARG A 172 -16.14 9.50 12.93
N ALA A 173 -15.10 9.87 12.19
CA ALA A 173 -14.22 8.94 11.50
C ALA A 173 -13.35 8.11 12.46
N GLY A 174 -13.21 8.52 13.73
CA GLY A 174 -12.36 7.85 14.72
C GLY A 174 -10.88 8.14 14.49
N VAL A 175 -10.55 9.33 13.99
CA VAL A 175 -9.18 9.75 13.72
C VAL A 175 -8.71 10.68 14.84
N ASP A 176 -7.70 10.26 15.60
CA ASP A 176 -7.14 11.07 16.67
C ASP A 176 -6.38 12.32 16.16
N ILE A 177 -6.11 13.24 17.08
CA ILE A 177 -5.48 14.53 16.79
C ILE A 177 -4.11 14.39 16.11
N LYS A 178 -3.30 13.36 16.43
CA LYS A 178 -1.95 13.20 15.87
C LYS A 178 -2.03 12.78 14.41
N ARG A 179 -2.85 11.76 14.10
CA ARG A 179 -3.09 11.31 12.71
C ARG A 179 -3.76 12.40 11.88
N ARG A 180 -4.77 13.08 12.43
CA ARG A 180 -5.41 14.24 11.80
C ARG A 180 -4.38 15.32 11.46
N THR A 181 -3.54 15.71 12.41
CA THR A 181 -2.53 16.76 12.21
C THR A 181 -1.53 16.36 11.13
N ALA A 182 -1.08 15.10 11.11
CA ALA A 182 -0.20 14.58 10.06
C ALA A 182 -0.85 14.64 8.66
N LEU A 183 -2.12 14.24 8.54
CA LEU A 183 -2.88 14.36 7.28
C LEU A 183 -3.01 15.82 6.81
N LEU A 184 -3.31 16.75 7.73
CA LEU A 184 -3.44 18.17 7.39
C LEU A 184 -2.10 18.80 6.99
N ASN A 185 -0.99 18.43 7.64
CA ASN A 185 0.34 18.86 7.25
C ASN A 185 0.70 18.34 5.85
N ALA A 186 0.45 17.06 5.57
CA ALA A 186 0.67 16.48 4.26
C ALA A 186 -0.22 17.13 3.19
N ALA A 187 -1.50 17.37 3.49
CA ALA A 187 -2.45 17.98 2.56
C ALA A 187 -2.05 19.40 2.11
N ARG A 188 -1.31 20.15 2.94
CA ARG A 188 -0.80 21.48 2.59
C ARG A 188 0.25 21.43 1.50
N VAL A 189 1.03 20.35 1.42
CA VAL A 189 2.16 20.19 0.50
C VAL A 189 1.96 19.03 -0.49
N ALA A 190 0.76 18.47 -0.57
CA ALA A 190 0.48 17.24 -1.32
C ALA A 190 1.00 17.23 -2.77
N PRO A 191 0.85 18.29 -3.59
CA PRO A 191 1.41 18.29 -4.95
C PRO A 191 2.93 18.08 -5.00
N HIS A 192 3.66 18.57 -3.99
CA HIS A 192 5.11 18.40 -3.89
C HIS A 192 5.51 17.00 -3.42
N LEU A 193 4.62 16.27 -2.72
CA LEU A 193 4.93 14.94 -2.21
C LEU A 193 4.99 13.89 -3.33
N GLU A 194 4.27 14.10 -4.44
CA GLU A 194 4.31 13.21 -5.60
C GLU A 194 5.73 13.08 -6.20
N ARG A 195 6.59 14.10 -6.03
CA ARG A 195 8.03 14.07 -6.40
C ARG A 195 8.79 12.92 -5.71
N ALA A 196 8.29 12.37 -4.60
CA ALA A 196 8.89 11.20 -3.95
C ALA A 196 8.99 9.98 -4.88
N VAL A 197 8.03 9.78 -5.78
CA VAL A 197 8.04 8.68 -6.76
C VAL A 197 9.22 8.82 -7.71
N GLU A 198 9.49 10.03 -8.17
CA GLU A 198 10.59 10.31 -9.10
C GLU A 198 11.96 10.25 -8.43
N LEU A 199 12.03 10.63 -7.14
CA LEU A 199 13.25 10.49 -6.34
C LEU A 199 13.56 9.02 -6.01
N GLY A 200 12.54 8.24 -5.68
CA GLY A 200 12.63 6.81 -5.37
C GLY A 200 13.55 6.47 -4.19
N GLY A 201 13.62 5.18 -3.85
CA GLY A 201 14.56 4.62 -2.89
C GLY A 201 14.64 5.38 -1.55
N LEU A 202 15.88 5.57 -1.06
CA LEU A 202 16.12 6.29 0.19
C LEU A 202 15.79 7.78 0.08
N ALA A 203 16.08 8.42 -1.06
CA ALA A 203 15.85 9.85 -1.28
C ALA A 203 14.36 10.22 -1.22
N GLY A 204 13.50 9.45 -1.91
CA GLY A 204 12.05 9.59 -1.87
C GLY A 204 11.48 9.36 -0.48
N ARG A 205 11.98 8.36 0.26
CA ARG A 205 11.59 8.16 1.68
C ARG A 205 11.98 9.35 2.56
N HIS A 206 13.15 9.93 2.38
CA HIS A 206 13.57 11.14 3.12
C HIS A 206 12.74 12.37 2.76
N TRP A 207 12.34 12.50 1.50
CA TRP A 207 11.45 13.56 1.03
C TRP A 207 10.10 13.53 1.76
N LEU A 208 9.47 12.36 1.84
CA LEU A 208 8.21 12.19 2.58
C LEU A 208 8.33 12.54 4.07
N ARG A 209 9.47 12.18 4.69
CA ARG A 209 9.73 12.39 6.11
C ARG A 209 9.96 13.86 6.49
N GLN A 210 10.05 14.77 5.53
CA GLN A 210 10.06 16.22 5.82
C GLN A 210 8.71 16.70 6.37
N VAL A 211 7.63 15.94 6.16
CA VAL A 211 6.30 16.27 6.70
C VAL A 211 6.20 15.83 8.16
N PRO A 212 5.91 16.75 9.11
CA PRO A 212 5.69 16.38 10.50
C PRO A 212 4.54 15.37 10.65
N GLY A 213 4.82 14.22 11.26
CA GLY A 213 3.88 13.10 11.40
C GLY A 213 4.13 11.94 10.42
N ILE A 214 5.08 12.07 9.49
CA ILE A 214 5.52 10.99 8.60
C ILE A 214 6.88 10.46 9.08
N GLY A 215 6.86 9.30 9.74
CA GLY A 215 8.07 8.61 10.22
C GLY A 215 8.60 7.56 9.23
N VAL A 216 9.61 6.79 9.67
CA VAL A 216 10.23 5.71 8.88
C VAL A 216 9.19 4.69 8.41
N TRP A 217 8.37 4.19 9.33
CA TRP A 217 7.29 3.23 9.03
C TRP A 217 6.34 3.77 7.94
N THR A 218 5.80 4.97 8.14
CA THR A 218 4.82 5.58 7.21
C THR A 218 5.43 5.81 5.83
N ALA A 219 6.67 6.31 5.77
CA ALA A 219 7.36 6.52 4.50
C ALA A 219 7.62 5.20 3.77
N ALA A 220 7.94 4.12 4.50
CA ALA A 220 8.11 2.79 3.92
C ALA A 220 6.80 2.24 3.35
N GLU A 221 5.69 2.32 4.09
CA GLU A 221 4.37 1.89 3.60
C GLU A 221 3.94 2.65 2.33
N ILE A 222 4.23 3.94 2.24
CA ILE A 222 3.99 4.73 1.03
C ILE A 222 4.90 4.24 -0.10
N ALA A 223 6.21 4.14 0.15
CA ALA A 223 7.23 3.74 -0.82
C ALA A 223 6.92 2.41 -1.50
N GLN A 224 6.54 1.41 -0.71
CA GLN A 224 6.16 0.07 -1.18
C GLN A 224 5.02 0.09 -2.20
N ARG A 225 4.12 1.07 -2.14
CA ARG A 225 2.90 1.11 -2.97
C ARG A 225 3.00 2.15 -4.08
N ALA A 226 3.66 3.27 -3.81
CA ALA A 226 3.81 4.36 -4.77
C ALA A 226 4.86 4.01 -5.83
N TRP A 227 6.02 3.47 -5.47
CA TRP A 227 7.09 3.13 -6.42
C TRP A 227 7.66 1.70 -6.27
N GLY A 228 7.00 0.83 -5.50
CA GLY A 228 7.39 -0.59 -5.41
C GLY A 228 8.75 -0.81 -4.73
N ASP A 229 9.14 0.05 -3.78
CA ASP A 229 10.48 0.06 -3.20
C ASP A 229 10.90 -1.31 -2.61
N PRO A 230 11.91 -1.99 -3.18
CA PRO A 230 12.34 -3.32 -2.73
C PRO A 230 13.10 -3.27 -1.41
N ASP A 231 13.49 -2.09 -0.91
CA ASP A 231 14.31 -1.91 0.28
C ASP A 231 13.58 -1.21 1.44
N ALA A 232 12.35 -0.77 1.20
CA ALA A 232 11.55 -0.04 2.18
C ALA A 232 10.90 -0.96 3.21
N VAL A 233 11.67 -1.53 4.13
CA VAL A 233 11.11 -2.27 5.26
C VAL A 233 10.39 -1.33 6.22
N SER A 234 9.18 -1.71 6.65
CA SER A 234 8.35 -0.96 7.59
C SER A 234 8.86 -1.10 9.03
N PHE A 235 10.06 -0.59 9.32
CA PHE A 235 10.59 -0.51 10.68
C PHE A 235 9.63 0.27 11.58
N GLY A 236 9.34 -0.28 12.76
CA GLY A 236 8.34 0.18 13.73
C GLY A 236 7.02 -0.58 13.63
N ASP A 237 6.93 -1.56 12.73
CA ASP A 237 5.75 -2.40 12.61
C ASP A 237 5.62 -3.37 13.79
N TYR A 238 4.40 -3.53 14.29
CA TYR A 238 4.13 -4.37 15.45
C TYR A 238 4.28 -5.88 15.18
N ASN A 239 4.11 -6.31 13.93
CA ASN A 239 4.05 -7.72 13.54
C ASN A 239 5.25 -8.17 12.72
N ILE A 240 5.78 -7.32 11.82
CA ILE A 240 6.83 -7.72 10.87
C ILE A 240 8.09 -8.26 11.58
N PRO A 241 8.67 -7.62 12.62
CA PRO A 241 9.86 -8.15 13.29
C PRO A 241 9.64 -9.54 13.89
N SER A 242 8.47 -9.74 14.50
CA SER A 242 8.10 -11.04 15.05
C SER A 242 7.88 -12.09 13.95
N MET A 243 7.23 -11.73 12.85
CA MET A 243 7.03 -12.63 11.70
C MET A 243 8.37 -13.04 11.09
N VAL A 244 9.25 -12.08 10.82
CA VAL A 244 10.57 -12.30 10.23
C VAL A 244 11.44 -13.16 11.15
N GLY A 245 11.51 -12.82 12.44
CA GLY A 245 12.28 -13.59 13.42
C GLY A 245 11.81 -15.04 13.51
N ASN A 246 10.50 -15.28 13.63
CA ASN A 246 9.97 -16.64 13.72
C ASN A 246 10.21 -17.42 12.42
N ALA A 247 10.06 -16.77 11.27
CA ALA A 247 10.25 -17.42 9.97
C ALA A 247 11.72 -17.79 9.71
N LEU A 248 12.68 -16.94 10.09
CA LEU A 248 14.09 -17.11 9.74
C LEU A 248 14.92 -17.78 10.84
N LEU A 249 14.60 -17.52 12.12
CA LEU A 249 15.37 -17.98 13.28
C LEU A 249 14.55 -18.86 14.24
N GLY A 250 13.24 -19.00 14.03
CA GLY A 250 12.36 -19.72 14.95
C GLY A 250 12.10 -19.01 16.28
N THR A 251 12.53 -17.75 16.43
CA THR A 251 12.35 -16.94 17.65
C THR A 251 11.87 -15.54 17.33
N LYS A 252 11.22 -14.87 18.28
CA LYS A 252 10.75 -13.49 18.08
C LYS A 252 11.94 -12.53 18.04
N LEU A 253 11.92 -11.60 17.07
CA LEU A 253 12.80 -10.44 17.05
C LEU A 253 12.05 -9.15 17.36
N ASP A 254 12.81 -8.16 17.80
CA ASP A 254 12.42 -6.76 17.78
C ASP A 254 12.93 -6.07 16.50
N ASP A 255 12.68 -4.77 16.41
CA ASP A 255 13.02 -3.96 15.25
C ASP A 255 14.52 -3.93 14.94
N ALA A 256 15.36 -3.86 15.98
CA ALA A 256 16.81 -3.81 15.84
C ALA A 256 17.36 -5.16 15.37
N GLY A 257 16.92 -6.26 15.98
CA GLY A 257 17.29 -7.60 15.55
C GLY A 257 16.82 -7.91 14.13
N MET A 258 15.63 -7.46 13.73
CA MET A 258 15.18 -7.57 12.34
C MET A 258 16.06 -6.75 11.39
N ALA A 259 16.47 -5.54 11.78
CA ALA A 259 17.33 -4.69 10.95
C ALA A 259 18.69 -5.36 10.68
N GLU A 260 19.31 -5.93 11.72
CA GLU A 260 20.56 -6.69 11.62
C GLU A 260 20.39 -7.94 10.74
N LEU A 261 19.33 -8.72 10.97
CA LEU A 261 19.06 -9.96 10.23
C LEU A 261 18.84 -9.71 8.73
N LEU A 262 18.25 -8.57 8.37
CA LEU A 262 17.97 -8.23 6.98
C LEU A 262 19.15 -7.56 6.26
N VAL A 263 20.26 -7.22 6.93
CA VAL A 263 21.43 -6.58 6.29
C VAL A 263 21.87 -7.27 4.98
N PRO A 264 22.01 -8.61 4.92
CA PRO A 264 22.46 -9.29 3.70
C PRO A 264 21.52 -9.08 2.50
N TYR A 265 20.24 -8.81 2.75
CA TYR A 265 19.25 -8.61 1.70
C TYR A 265 19.28 -7.21 1.09
N ALA A 266 20.09 -6.27 1.57
CA ALA A 266 20.22 -4.96 0.93
C ALA A 266 20.75 -5.12 -0.52
N PRO A 267 20.21 -4.39 -1.52
CA PRO A 267 19.21 -3.31 -1.45
C PRO A 267 17.75 -3.78 -1.67
N GLN A 268 17.40 -4.99 -1.27
CA GLN A 268 16.10 -5.64 -1.52
C GLN A 268 15.49 -6.25 -0.25
N ARG A 269 15.69 -5.58 0.91
CA ARG A 269 15.26 -6.08 2.22
C ARG A 269 13.76 -6.30 2.33
N GLN A 270 12.97 -5.39 1.77
CA GLN A 270 11.52 -5.52 1.73
C GLN A 270 11.09 -6.66 0.80
N ARG A 271 11.82 -6.97 -0.27
CA ARG A 271 11.51 -8.16 -1.09
C ARG A 271 11.60 -9.45 -0.29
N ALA A 272 12.61 -9.60 0.57
CA ALA A 272 12.70 -10.76 1.45
C ALA A 272 11.48 -10.87 2.38
N VAL A 273 11.06 -9.76 2.98
CA VAL A 273 9.82 -9.68 3.79
C VAL A 273 8.60 -10.09 2.96
N ARG A 274 8.48 -9.59 1.73
CA ARG A 274 7.36 -9.90 0.81
C ARG A 274 7.29 -11.38 0.44
N TYR A 275 8.42 -12.06 0.27
CA TYR A 275 8.43 -13.51 0.07
C TYR A 275 7.95 -14.26 1.30
N LEU A 276 8.37 -13.85 2.51
CA LEU A 276 7.91 -14.47 3.75
C LEU A 276 6.40 -14.31 3.94
N GLU A 277 5.87 -13.11 3.67
CA GLU A 277 4.42 -12.86 3.71
C GLU A 277 3.67 -13.69 2.66
N ALA A 278 4.18 -13.80 1.43
CA ALA A 278 3.56 -14.58 0.36
C ALA A 278 3.57 -16.09 0.65
N ALA A 279 4.55 -16.58 1.41
CA ALA A 279 4.59 -17.95 1.91
C ALA A 279 3.65 -18.19 3.11
N GLY A 280 2.89 -17.18 3.55
CA GLY A 280 1.92 -17.29 4.62
C GLY A 280 2.53 -17.28 6.02
N HIS A 281 3.80 -16.88 6.15
CA HIS A 281 4.40 -16.70 7.48
C HIS A 281 3.68 -15.56 8.20
N THR A 282 3.20 -15.87 9.40
CA THR A 282 2.51 -14.93 10.27
C THR A 282 3.10 -15.03 11.67
N ARG A 283 2.92 -13.97 12.48
CA ARG A 283 3.27 -14.03 13.90
C ARG A 283 2.45 -15.15 14.57
N PRO A 284 3.08 -16.04 15.37
CA PRO A 284 2.36 -17.00 16.21
C PRO A 284 1.35 -16.27 17.12
N ARG A 285 0.10 -16.70 17.09
CA ARG A 285 -1.02 -16.02 17.78
C ARG A 285 -1.06 -16.42 19.26
N PHE A 286 -0.16 -15.87 20.05
CA PHE A 286 -0.22 -15.97 21.51
C PHE A 286 -0.44 -14.57 22.11
N GLY A 287 -1.62 -14.36 22.72
CA GLY A 287 -1.96 -13.15 23.47
C GLY A 287 -3.37 -12.59 23.22
N PRO A 288 -3.94 -11.84 24.19
CA PRO A 288 -5.22 -11.16 24.03
C PRO A 288 -5.18 -10.12 22.90
N ARG A 289 -6.30 -9.95 22.19
CA ARG A 289 -6.41 -8.96 21.10
C ARG A 289 -6.29 -7.55 21.69
N ILE A 290 -5.57 -6.65 20.99
CA ILE A 290 -5.56 -5.23 21.34
C ILE A 290 -7.02 -4.74 21.43
N GLU A 291 -7.40 -4.20 22.59
CA GLU A 291 -8.73 -3.62 22.79
C GLU A 291 -8.93 -2.44 21.83
N LEU A 292 -10.09 -2.41 21.18
CA LEU A 292 -10.46 -1.32 20.29
C LEU A 292 -10.76 -0.09 21.15
N ARG A 293 -9.95 0.96 21.01
CA ARG A 293 -10.25 2.25 21.66
C ARG A 293 -11.42 2.92 20.96
N ASP A 294 -12.44 3.32 21.72
CA ASP A 294 -13.57 4.07 21.19
C ASP A 294 -13.33 5.57 21.33
N TYR A 295 -12.77 6.17 20.29
CA TYR A 295 -12.55 7.62 20.21
C TYR A 295 -13.84 8.42 19.96
N ARG A 296 -15.02 7.78 19.88
CA ARG A 296 -16.31 8.44 19.64
C ARG A 296 -17.08 8.76 20.91
N ALA A 297 -16.66 8.19 22.04
CA ALA A 297 -17.30 8.38 23.35
C ALA A 297 -16.64 9.50 24.18
N MET A 298 -15.68 10.24 23.61
CA MET A 298 -15.03 11.42 24.18
C MET A 298 -15.28 12.62 23.30
#